data_AF-A0A1I0CY02-F1
#
_entry.id   AF-A0A1I0CY02-F1
#
_cell.length_a   1.000
_cell.length_b   1.000
_cell.length_c   1.000
_cell.angle_alpha   90.00
_cell.angle_beta   90.00
_cell.angle_gamma   90.00
#
_symmetry.space_group_name_H-M   'P 1'
#
loop_
_entity.id
_entity.type
_entity.pdbx_description
1 polymer ?
#
loop_
_entity_poly.entity_id
_entity_poly.type
_entity_poly.pdbx_seq_one_letter_code
_entity_poly.pdbx_strand_id
1 'polypeptide(L)'
;MNVLLENLIEVAPLFAEVLQQDVAIAISDMEQYLAFYETDTLKYPFPVGTKIKEAGFDYIIDEIYRTGEPVVDIVSREVTGSVDIKTIIAPVMDQGEMVGCISLSINIEKEAEFDNYASMLRMSVNAANKSIHNAGRKDLHTKQFEKMKGQLHDTL
;
A
#
# COMPACT_ATOMS: atom_id res chain seq x y z
N MET A 1 9.42 -8.05 31.82
CA MET A 1 8.64 -7.92 30.57
C MET A 1 7.19 -8.25 30.90
N ASN A 2 6.22 -7.62 30.25
CA ASN A 2 4.80 -7.86 30.53
C ASN A 2 4.38 -9.23 29.95
N VAL A 3 3.56 -10.01 30.67
CA VAL A 3 3.16 -11.38 30.27
C VAL A 3 2.39 -11.39 28.95
N LEU A 4 1.56 -10.38 28.68
CA LEU A 4 0.84 -10.27 27.42
C LEU A 4 1.80 -10.05 26.25
N LEU A 5 2.85 -9.25 26.43
CA LEU A 5 3.89 -9.06 25.41
C LEU A 5 4.70 -10.35 25.20
N GLU A 6 5.04 -11.09 26.26
CA GLU A 6 5.71 -12.39 26.15
C GLU A 6 4.89 -13.38 25.31
N ASN A 7 3.60 -13.52 25.63
CA ASN A 7 2.68 -14.37 24.88
C ASN A 7 2.53 -13.90 23.43
N LEU A 8 2.47 -12.59 23.20
CA LEU A 8 2.35 -12.03 21.87
C LEU A 8 3.58 -12.32 21.02
N ILE A 9 4.78 -12.23 21.62
CA ILE A 9 6.04 -12.64 20.99
C ILE A 9 5.96 -14.11 20.59
N GLU A 10 5.50 -14.99 21.46
CA GLU A 10 5.41 -16.43 21.18
C GLU A 10 4.47 -16.75 20.00
N VAL A 11 3.31 -16.08 19.92
CA VAL A 11 2.30 -16.38 18.87
C VAL A 11 2.48 -15.56 17.59
N ALA A 12 3.27 -14.48 17.61
CA ALA A 12 3.39 -13.57 16.48
C ALA A 12 3.79 -14.23 15.14
N PRO A 13 4.73 -15.19 15.09
CA PRO A 13 5.06 -15.88 13.85
C PRO A 13 3.86 -16.53 13.14
N LEU A 14 2.84 -16.95 13.91
CA LEU A 14 1.64 -17.57 13.36
C LEU A 14 0.81 -16.59 12.51
N PHE A 15 0.88 -15.28 12.79
CA PHE A 15 0.16 -14.29 11.99
C PHE A 15 0.69 -14.23 10.56
N ALA A 16 2.00 -14.36 10.36
CA ALA A 16 2.58 -14.38 9.01
C ALA A 16 2.05 -15.60 8.21
N GLU A 17 1.95 -16.77 8.84
CA GLU A 17 1.41 -17.98 8.21
C GLU A 17 -0.08 -17.86 7.88
N VAL A 18 -0.89 -17.35 8.82
CA VAL A 18 -2.35 -17.27 8.67
C VAL A 18 -2.75 -16.19 7.66
N LEU A 19 -2.05 -15.06 7.63
CA LEU A 19 -2.37 -13.95 6.74
C LEU A 19 -2.05 -14.25 5.26
N GLN A 20 -1.21 -15.27 4.98
CA GLN A 20 -0.77 -15.63 3.62
C GLN A 20 -0.27 -14.42 2.80
N GLN A 21 0.31 -13.45 3.51
CA GLN A 21 0.86 -12.23 2.96
C GLN A 21 2.34 -12.13 3.37
N ASP A 22 3.09 -11.37 2.58
CA ASP A 22 4.45 -11.00 2.93
C ASP A 22 4.41 -9.91 4.01
N VAL A 23 4.46 -10.36 5.27
CA VAL A 23 4.25 -9.53 6.46
C VAL A 23 5.42 -9.69 7.42
N ALA A 24 6.06 -8.57 7.74
CA ALA A 24 6.96 -8.46 8.87
C ALA A 24 6.22 -7.95 10.11
N ILE A 25 6.66 -8.39 11.29
CA ILE A 25 6.04 -8.06 12.57
C ILE A 25 7.10 -7.48 13.50
N ALA A 26 6.77 -6.37 14.16
CA ALA A 26 7.56 -5.83 15.25
C ALA A 26 6.72 -5.75 16.51
N ILE A 27 7.32 -6.07 17.65
CA ILE A 27 6.71 -5.93 18.97
C ILE A 27 7.62 -5.05 19.82
N SER A 28 7.05 -4.08 20.51
CA SER A 28 7.77 -3.20 21.43
C SER A 28 7.05 -3.12 22.77
N ASP A 29 7.79 -2.79 23.83
CA ASP A 29 7.20 -2.14 24.99
C ASP A 29 7.13 -0.62 24.75
N MET A 30 7.05 0.18 25.82
CA MET A 30 7.01 1.64 25.74
C MET A 30 8.40 2.29 25.58
N GLU A 31 9.48 1.52 25.63
CA GLU A 31 10.86 2.01 25.59
C GLU A 31 11.63 1.51 24.36
N GLN A 32 11.49 0.23 24.02
CA GLN A 32 12.32 -0.47 23.04
C GLN A 32 11.60 -1.60 22.31
N TYR A 33 12.17 -2.01 21.18
CA TYR A 33 11.71 -3.19 20.45
C TYR A 33 12.11 -4.49 21.15
N LEU A 34 11.16 -5.40 21.30
CA LEU A 34 11.31 -6.67 21.98
C LEU A 34 11.49 -7.84 21.02
N ALA A 35 10.88 -7.78 19.84
CA ALA A 35 10.99 -8.83 18.83
C ALA A 35 10.75 -8.30 17.41
N PHE A 36 11.43 -8.93 16.46
CA PHE A 36 11.19 -8.78 15.03
C PHE A 36 10.99 -10.14 14.37
N TYR A 37 9.98 -10.22 13.53
CA TYR A 37 9.72 -11.34 12.65
C TYR A 37 9.73 -10.82 11.22
N GLU A 38 10.86 -11.00 10.57
CA GLU A 38 11.13 -10.46 9.23
C GLU A 38 10.80 -11.48 8.14
N THR A 39 10.63 -10.98 6.92
CA THR A 39 10.57 -11.82 5.71
C THR A 39 11.84 -11.59 4.86
N ASP A 40 11.93 -12.24 3.71
CA ASP A 40 13.07 -12.04 2.79
C ASP A 40 13.09 -10.63 2.17
N THR A 41 11.92 -10.01 2.07
CA THR A 41 11.67 -8.72 1.41
C THR A 41 11.50 -7.58 2.42
N LEU A 42 11.04 -7.88 3.64
CA LEU A 42 10.76 -6.90 4.67
C LEU A 42 11.73 -7.06 5.85
N LYS A 43 12.63 -6.09 5.99
CA LYS A 43 13.71 -6.06 6.98
C LYS A 43 13.63 -4.78 7.83
N TYR A 44 13.91 -4.92 9.12
CA TYR A 44 14.05 -3.77 10.02
C TYR A 44 15.51 -3.30 10.01
N PRO A 45 15.78 -1.98 9.89
CA PRO A 45 17.14 -1.46 9.78
C PRO A 45 17.90 -1.40 11.11
N PHE A 46 17.31 -1.89 12.20
CA PHE A 46 17.87 -1.89 13.54
C PHE A 46 17.59 -3.21 14.27
N PRO A 47 18.44 -3.59 15.24
CA PRO A 47 18.27 -4.84 15.98
C PRO A 47 17.23 -4.75 17.11
N VAL A 48 16.82 -5.92 17.61
CA VAL A 48 16.03 -6.02 18.85
C VAL A 48 16.77 -5.32 20.00
N GLY A 49 16.03 -4.61 20.84
CA GLY A 49 16.56 -3.79 21.94
C GLY A 49 16.83 -2.34 21.56
N THR A 50 16.72 -1.95 20.28
CA THR A 50 16.78 -0.54 19.89
C THR A 50 15.63 0.24 20.54
N LYS A 51 15.96 1.41 21.09
CA LYS A 51 14.95 2.28 21.70
C LYS A 51 14.05 2.90 20.63
N ILE A 52 12.78 3.07 20.95
CA ILE A 52 11.78 3.66 20.03
C ILE A 52 12.23 5.04 19.54
N LYS A 53 12.78 5.86 20.44
CA LYS A 53 13.31 7.19 20.11
C LYS A 53 14.50 7.15 19.16
N GLU A 54 15.36 6.15 19.29
CA GLU A 54 16.53 5.98 18.42
C GLU A 54 16.12 5.52 17.02
N ALA A 55 15.01 4.79 16.92
CA ALA A 55 14.43 4.37 15.65
C ALA A 55 13.59 5.46 14.96
N GLY A 56 13.32 6.59 15.63
CA GLY A 56 12.58 7.72 15.06
C GLY A 56 11.06 7.51 14.93
N PHE A 57 10.49 6.56 15.68
CA PHE A 57 9.06 6.23 15.66
C PHE A 57 8.32 6.70 16.92
N ASP A 58 8.94 7.52 17.75
CA ASP A 58 8.35 8.03 19.00
C ASP A 58 7.08 8.83 18.76
N TYR A 59 7.02 9.63 17.69
CA TYR A 59 5.81 10.38 17.33
C TYR A 59 4.58 9.48 17.07
N ILE A 60 4.78 8.29 16.51
CA ILE A 60 3.67 7.34 16.24
C ILE A 60 3.18 6.74 17.56
N ILE A 61 4.11 6.35 18.43
CA ILE A 61 3.77 5.77 19.73
C ILE A 61 3.05 6.81 20.59
N ASP A 62 3.50 8.07 20.56
CA ASP A 62 2.84 9.19 21.23
C ASP A 62 1.41 9.43 20.68
N GLU A 63 1.22 9.31 19.36
CA GLU A 63 -0.10 9.41 18.75
C GLU A 63 -1.04 8.30 19.22
N ILE A 64 -0.60 7.04 19.16
CA ILE A 64 -1.36 5.89 19.62
C ILE A 64 -1.68 6.01 21.11
N TYR A 65 -0.72 6.44 21.93
CA TYR A 65 -0.94 6.63 23.35
C TYR A 65 -2.02 7.70 23.63
N ARG A 66 -2.03 8.78 22.83
CA ARG A 66 -3.00 9.87 22.98
C ARG A 66 -4.40 9.48 22.50
N THR A 67 -4.51 8.69 21.43
CA THR A 67 -5.80 8.37 20.80
C THR A 67 -6.39 7.05 21.29
N GLY A 68 -5.54 6.09 21.68
CA GLY A 68 -5.91 4.69 21.89
C GLY A 68 -6.22 3.94 20.59
N GLU A 69 -6.03 4.58 19.43
CA GLU A 69 -6.42 4.05 18.12
C GLU A 69 -5.18 3.56 17.34
N PRO A 70 -5.33 2.52 16.49
CA PRO A 70 -4.26 2.11 15.60
C PRO A 70 -3.87 3.20 14.60
N VAL A 71 -2.57 3.30 14.32
CA VAL A 71 -2.04 4.14 13.23
C VAL A 71 -1.79 3.28 12.01
N VAL A 72 -2.14 3.80 10.83
CA VAL A 72 -1.89 3.17 9.54
C VAL A 72 -1.10 4.15 8.69
N ASP A 73 0.04 3.69 8.16
CA ASP A 73 0.90 4.47 7.30
C ASP A 73 1.31 3.68 6.05
N ILE A 74 1.64 4.40 4.97
CA ILE A 74 2.17 3.82 3.74
C ILE A 74 3.56 4.42 3.49
N VAL A 75 4.56 3.56 3.52
CA VAL A 75 5.96 3.93 3.30
C VAL A 75 6.35 3.50 1.89
N SER A 76 6.76 4.45 1.06
CA SER A 76 7.14 4.15 -0.32
C SER A 76 8.48 3.44 -0.41
N ARG A 77 8.68 2.69 -1.50
CA ARG A 77 9.94 2.00 -1.83
C ARG A 77 11.16 2.91 -1.87
N GLU A 78 10.96 4.21 -2.10
CA GLU A 78 12.04 5.22 -2.07
C GLU A 78 12.65 5.36 -0.67
N VAL A 79 11.83 5.14 0.37
CA VAL A 79 12.24 5.20 1.78
C VAL A 79 12.70 3.83 2.27
N THR A 80 12.00 2.76 1.88
CA THR A 80 12.31 1.38 2.34
C THR A 80 13.46 0.73 1.56
N GLY A 81 13.78 1.27 0.38
CA GLY A 81 14.83 0.79 -0.53
C GLY A 81 14.44 -0.37 -1.44
N SER A 82 13.27 -1.00 -1.26
CA SER A 82 12.90 -2.21 -2.01
C SER A 82 11.43 -2.25 -2.44
N VAL A 83 10.49 -2.12 -1.51
CA VAL A 83 9.05 -2.34 -1.73
C VAL A 83 8.20 -1.28 -1.05
N ASP A 84 7.04 -0.98 -1.62
CA ASP A 84 6.01 -0.20 -0.96
C ASP A 84 5.42 -1.02 0.21
N ILE A 85 5.37 -0.42 1.41
CA ILE A 85 4.94 -1.09 2.64
C ILE A 85 3.75 -0.36 3.24
N LYS A 86 2.71 -1.10 3.59
CA LYS A 86 1.66 -0.63 4.50
C LYS A 86 2.00 -1.07 5.92
N THR A 87 2.16 -0.13 6.82
CA THR A 87 2.44 -0.41 8.24
C THR A 87 1.20 -0.10 9.08
N ILE A 88 0.77 -1.06 9.90
CA ILE A 88 -0.32 -0.92 10.85
C ILE A 88 0.26 -1.11 12.25
N ILE A 89 0.09 -0.13 13.14
CA ILE A 89 0.63 -0.16 14.50
C ILE A 89 -0.54 -0.05 15.46
N ALA A 90 -0.72 -1.05 16.32
CA ALA A 90 -1.81 -1.12 17.28
C ALA A 90 -1.28 -1.18 18.72
N PRO A 91 -1.97 -0.53 19.67
CA PRO A 91 -1.58 -0.60 21.07
C PRO A 91 -1.85 -2.00 21.63
N VAL A 92 -0.92 -2.49 22.45
CA VAL A 92 -1.13 -3.66 23.29
C VAL A 92 -1.62 -3.17 24.65
N MET A 93 -2.89 -3.46 24.95
CA MET A 93 -3.55 -3.02 26.18
C MET A 93 -3.59 -4.16 27.20
N ASP A 94 -3.07 -3.93 28.40
CA ASP A 94 -3.20 -4.84 29.54
C ASP A 94 -3.88 -4.09 30.69
N GLN A 95 -5.03 -4.62 31.15
CA GLN A 95 -5.82 -4.02 32.24
C GLN A 95 -6.17 -2.53 32.06
N GLY A 96 -6.29 -2.07 30.81
CA GLY A 96 -6.60 -0.67 30.47
C GLY A 96 -5.38 0.25 30.39
N GLU A 97 -4.18 -0.28 30.60
CA GLU A 97 -2.90 0.41 30.40
C GLU A 97 -2.25 -0.05 29.09
N MET A 98 -1.70 0.90 28.34
CA MET A 98 -0.90 0.58 27.16
C MET A 98 0.47 0.10 27.61
N VAL A 99 0.77 -1.17 27.37
CA VAL A 99 2.05 -1.79 27.79
C VAL A 99 3.06 -1.89 26.65
N GLY A 100 2.63 -1.62 25.42
CA GLY A 100 3.48 -1.67 24.24
C GLY A 100 2.70 -1.56 22.94
N CYS A 101 3.34 -1.96 21.84
CA CYS A 101 2.75 -1.98 20.51
C CYS A 101 3.06 -3.28 19.78
N ILE A 102 2.15 -3.64 18.87
CA ILE A 102 2.42 -4.57 17.78
C ILE A 102 2.28 -3.82 16.46
N SER A 103 3.21 -4.07 15.54
CA SER A 103 3.11 -3.58 14.18
C SER A 103 3.16 -4.69 13.17
N LEU A 104 2.37 -4.52 12.10
CA LEU A 104 2.40 -5.34 10.91
C LEU A 104 2.85 -4.46 9.75
N SER A 105 3.97 -4.80 9.14
CA SER A 105 4.47 -4.20 7.91
C SER A 105 4.16 -5.16 6.77
N ILE A 106 3.32 -4.74 5.84
CA ILE A 106 2.77 -5.58 4.77
C ILE A 106 3.31 -5.08 3.44
N ASN A 107 3.90 -5.97 2.65
CA ASN A 107 4.32 -5.66 1.28
C ASN A 107 3.07 -5.49 0.39
N ILE A 108 2.88 -4.30 -0.16
CA ILE A 108 1.72 -3.95 -0.99
C ILE A 108 2.07 -3.83 -2.48
N GLU A 109 3.25 -4.27 -2.92
CA GLU A 109 3.65 -4.21 -4.34
C GLU A 109 2.64 -4.89 -5.25
N LYS A 110 2.11 -6.06 -4.88
CA LYS A 110 1.13 -6.77 -5.71
C LYS A 110 -0.18 -6.00 -5.85
N GLU A 111 -0.61 -5.29 -4.80
CA GLU A 111 -1.81 -4.43 -4.86
C GLU A 111 -1.52 -3.20 -5.73
N ALA A 112 -0.36 -2.57 -5.55
CA ALA A 112 0.07 -1.42 -6.34
C ALA A 112 0.25 -1.74 -7.84
N GLU A 113 0.81 -2.91 -8.16
CA GLU A 113 0.93 -3.40 -9.53
C GLU A 113 -0.45 -3.62 -10.17
N PHE A 114 -1.39 -4.23 -9.44
CA PHE A 114 -2.73 -4.45 -9.94
C PHE A 114 -3.45 -3.13 -10.28
N ASP A 115 -3.36 -2.14 -9.40
CA ASP A 115 -3.92 -0.81 -9.62
C ASP A 115 -3.26 -0.11 -10.83
N ASN A 116 -1.96 -0.26 -11.01
CA ASN A 116 -1.25 0.24 -12.18
C ASN A 116 -1.72 -0.44 -13.47
N TYR A 117 -1.83 -1.77 -13.50
CA TYR A 117 -2.36 -2.49 -14.66
C TYR A 117 -3.80 -2.06 -14.97
N ALA A 118 -4.65 -1.92 -13.96
CA ALA A 118 -6.03 -1.46 -14.12
C ALA A 118 -6.08 -0.03 -14.68
N SER A 119 -5.20 0.86 -14.21
CA SER A 119 -5.06 2.22 -14.72
C SER A 119 -4.62 2.23 -16.20
N MET A 120 -3.59 1.46 -16.54
CA MET A 120 -3.12 1.31 -17.93
C MET A 120 -4.23 0.77 -18.83
N LEU A 121 -4.98 -0.25 -18.39
CA LEU A 121 -6.13 -0.79 -19.13
C LEU A 121 -7.19 0.29 -19.38
N ARG A 122 -7.54 1.09 -18.37
CA ARG A 122 -8.50 2.20 -18.52
C ARG A 122 -7.99 3.23 -19.54
N MET A 123 -6.71 3.57 -19.51
CA MET A 123 -6.09 4.46 -20.48
C MET A 123 -6.15 3.89 -21.90
N SER A 124 -5.83 2.61 -22.09
CA SER A 124 -5.89 1.93 -23.38
C SER A 124 -7.32 1.87 -23.94
N VAL A 125 -8.32 1.54 -23.12
CA VAL A 125 -9.74 1.55 -23.52
C VAL A 125 -10.18 2.94 -23.96
N ASN A 126 -9.80 3.98 -23.20
CA ASN A 126 -10.12 5.37 -23.55
C ASN A 126 -9.43 5.80 -24.86
N ALA A 127 -8.18 5.40 -25.08
CA ALA A 127 -7.46 5.68 -26.33
C ALA A 127 -8.12 4.96 -27.52
N ALA A 128 -8.51 3.69 -27.37
CA ALA A 128 -9.22 2.93 -28.40
C ALA A 128 -10.56 3.58 -28.76
N ASN A 129 -11.36 3.98 -27.76
CA ASN A 129 -12.63 4.67 -27.98
C ASN A 129 -12.45 6.01 -28.72
N LYS A 130 -11.43 6.80 -28.37
CA LYS A 130 -11.09 8.04 -29.08
C LYS A 130 -10.70 7.77 -30.54
N SER A 131 -9.90 6.73 -30.78
CA SER A 131 -9.49 6.33 -32.13
C SER A 131 -10.68 5.88 -32.99
N ILE A 132 -11.59 5.07 -32.44
CA ILE A 132 -12.83 4.65 -33.12
C ILE A 132 -13.69 5.86 -33.47
N HIS A 133 -13.90 6.79 -32.52
CA HIS A 133 -14.68 8.00 -32.75
C HIS A 133 -14.07 8.88 -33.86
N ASN A 134 -12.74 9.05 -33.84
CA ASN A 134 -12.02 9.84 -34.84
C ASN A 134 -12.05 9.19 -36.24
N ALA A 135 -11.95 7.86 -36.32
CA ALA A 135 -12.10 7.13 -37.58
C ALA A 135 -13.51 7.30 -38.16
N GLY A 136 -14.54 7.14 -37.34
CA GLY A 136 -15.93 7.34 -37.76
C GLY A 136 -16.22 8.78 -38.22
N ARG A 137 -15.63 9.79 -37.57
CA ARG A 137 -15.74 11.19 -37.99
C ARG A 137 -15.07 11.46 -39.34
N LYS A 138 -13.91 10.86 -39.60
CA LYS A 138 -13.23 10.97 -40.90
C LYS A 138 -14.06 10.33 -42.01
N ASP A 139 -14.61 9.14 -41.78
CA ASP A 139 -15.46 8.46 -42.77
C ASP A 139 -16.72 9.26 -43.13
N LEU A 140 -17.35 9.91 -42.14
CA LEU A 140 -18.53 10.74 -42.36
C LEU A 140 -18.19 11.99 -43.22
N HIS A 141 -17.08 12.66 -42.94
CA HIS A 141 -16.61 13.79 -43.72
C HIS A 141 -16.26 13.39 -45.16
N THR A 142 -15.56 12.26 -45.36
CA THR A 142 -15.21 11.76 -46.69
C THR A 142 -16.46 11.46 -47.52
N LYS A 143 -17.45 10.77 -46.93
CA LYS A 143 -18.73 10.48 -47.60
C LYS A 143 -19.54 11.75 -47.93
N GLN A 144 -19.52 12.76 -47.07
CA GLN A 144 -20.17 14.05 -47.34
C GLN A 144 -19.49 14.81 -48.47
N PHE A 145 -18.15 14.82 -48.51
CA PHE A 145 -17.38 15.43 -49.60
C PHE A 145 -17.64 14.77 -50.96
N GLU A 146 -17.71 13.43 -51.01
CA GLU A 146 -18.05 12.71 -52.25
C GLU A 146 -19.47 13.01 -52.71
N LYS A 147 -20.44 13.05 -51.78
CA LYS A 147 -21.83 13.39 -52.10
C LYS A 147 -21.97 14.81 -52.67
N MET A 148 -21.24 15.79 -52.12
CA MET A 148 -21.19 17.15 -52.65
C MET A 148 -20.61 17.22 -54.06
N LYS A 149 -19.54 16.47 -54.35
CA LYS A 149 -18.95 16.42 -55.71
C LYS A 149 -19.92 15.84 -56.74
N GLY A 150 -20.67 14.80 -56.39
CA GLY A 150 -21.69 14.21 -57.27
C GLY A 150 -22.80 15.21 -57.63
N GLN A 151 -23.32 15.94 -56.64
CA GLN A 151 -24.39 16.93 -56.85
C GLN A 151 -23.96 18.11 -57.74
N LEU A 152 -22.67 18.49 -57.70
CA LEU A 152 -22.10 19.52 -58.58
C LEU A 152 -21.97 19.08 -60.03
N HIS A 153 -21.86 17.78 -60.32
CA HIS A 153 -21.79 17.25 -61.69
C HIS A 153 -23.18 17.17 -62.36
N ASP A 154 -24.25 16.99 -61.58
CA ASP A 154 -25.63 16.89 -62.09
C ASP A 154 -26.27 18.27 -62.38
N THR A 155 -25.57 19.38 -62.12
CA THR A 155 -26.10 20.76 -62.27
C THR A 155 -25.45 21.56 -63.41
N LEU A 156 -24.64 20.91 -64.26
CA LEU A 156 -24.05 21.48 -65.48
C LEU A 156 -24.56 20.73 -66.72
#